data_AF-A0A8S2YWL2-F1
#
_entry.id   AF-A0A8S2YWL2-F1
#
_cell.length_a   1.000
_cell.length_b   1.000
_cell.length_c   1.000
_cell.angle_alpha   90.00
_cell.angle_beta   90.00
_cell.angle_gamma   90.00
#
_symmetry.space_group_name_H-M   'P 1'
#
loop_
_entity.id
_entity.type
_entity.pdbx_description
1 polymer ?
#
loop_
_entity_poly.entity_id
_entity_poly.type
_entity_poly.pdbx_seq_one_letter_code
_entity_poly.pdbx_strand_id
1 'polypeptide(L)'
;LAEILHEGEPDLYMEFFGVCFVKFFTTYGYDKILRVAGRHFRDFLHSIDQLHDSTRFSFPKMKSPLFHVTDEDENGAVLHYKSRRRGFQRYIVGQLKECALKFFKEKILVCVRDDISTNEYTHLVFRVDFNNFTARSIERRLMQGPKLHNVTSATFFQVFPFAIVLDHQLRIVHLGTAIKNIFPVGTVLSGRALEDVFRLIRPDITLEWDKVLSYGRHIVFVIESKIPLCTNPSAVGRKFGSNNTQIRLK
;
A
#
# COMPACT_ATOMS: atom_id res chain seq x y z
N LEU A 1 11.12 6.84 -30.81
CA LEU A 1 12.46 7.12 -30.23
C LEU A 1 13.46 6.06 -30.67
N ALA A 2 13.29 4.78 -30.33
CA ALA A 2 14.10 3.70 -30.93
C ALA A 2 14.03 3.73 -32.47
N GLU A 3 12.83 3.89 -33.04
CA GLU A 3 12.64 4.07 -34.49
C GLU A 3 13.27 5.34 -35.07
N ILE A 4 13.41 6.40 -34.26
CA ILE A 4 13.96 7.70 -34.71
C ILE A 4 15.48 7.70 -34.62
N LEU A 5 16.03 7.02 -33.61
CA LEU A 5 17.46 6.93 -33.35
C LEU A 5 18.11 5.76 -34.10
N HIS A 6 17.31 4.86 -34.68
CA HIS A 6 17.75 3.66 -35.41
C HIS A 6 18.74 2.77 -34.63
N GLU A 7 18.77 2.89 -33.31
CA GLU A 7 19.68 2.18 -32.42
C GLU A 7 18.92 1.73 -31.18
N GLY A 8 19.24 0.52 -30.67
CA GLY A 8 18.73 0.00 -29.41
C GLY A 8 17.27 -0.49 -29.42
N GLU A 9 16.98 -1.42 -28.51
CA GLU A 9 15.63 -1.95 -28.32
C GLU A 9 14.74 -0.96 -27.53
N PRO A 10 13.43 -0.84 -27.83
CA PRO A 10 12.49 0.01 -27.10
C PRO A 10 12.51 -0.19 -25.57
N ASP A 11 12.74 -1.43 -25.15
CA ASP A 11 12.87 -1.84 -23.75
C ASP A 11 14.01 -1.14 -23.01
N LEU A 12 15.15 -0.93 -23.68
CA LEU A 12 16.32 -0.24 -23.10
C LEU A 12 16.01 1.22 -22.84
N TYR A 13 15.31 1.88 -23.77
CA TYR A 13 14.88 3.26 -23.59
C TYR A 13 13.87 3.41 -22.45
N MET A 14 12.92 2.47 -22.33
CA MET A 14 11.96 2.49 -21.24
C MET A 14 12.63 2.33 -19.88
N GLU A 15 13.62 1.44 -19.77
CA GLU A 15 14.43 1.31 -18.56
C GLU A 15 15.21 2.60 -18.26
N PHE A 16 15.87 3.18 -19.27
CA PHE A 16 16.58 4.45 -19.15
C PHE A 16 15.66 5.59 -18.69
N PHE A 17 14.45 5.69 -19.24
CA PHE A 17 13.47 6.69 -18.80
C PHE A 17 13.04 6.48 -17.35
N GLY A 18 12.95 5.23 -16.88
CA GLY A 18 12.72 4.93 -15.47
C GLY A 18 13.81 5.50 -14.57
N VAL A 19 15.07 5.31 -14.96
CA VAL A 19 16.23 5.87 -14.25
C VAL A 19 16.18 7.41 -14.24
N CYS A 20 15.95 8.01 -15.41
CA CYS A 20 15.85 9.46 -15.55
C CYS A 20 14.70 10.05 -14.72
N PHE A 21 13.58 9.36 -14.63
CA PHE A 21 12.44 9.79 -13.81
C PHE A 21 12.82 9.90 -12.33
N VAL A 22 13.50 8.90 -11.75
CA VAL A 22 13.94 8.96 -10.35
C VAL A 22 14.95 10.09 -10.13
N LYS A 23 15.86 10.30 -11.09
CA LYS A 23 16.82 11.42 -11.03
C LYS A 23 16.11 12.76 -11.05
N PHE A 24 15.18 12.97 -11.99
CA PHE A 24 14.34 14.15 -12.09
C PHE A 24 13.56 14.37 -10.80
N PHE A 25 12.85 13.35 -10.32
CA PHE A 25 12.03 13.41 -9.11
C PHE A 25 12.84 13.82 -7.87
N THR A 26 14.10 13.37 -7.78
CA THR A 26 15.03 13.80 -6.72
C THR A 26 15.35 15.29 -6.81
N THR A 27 15.59 15.83 -8.00
CA THR A 27 15.96 17.24 -8.21
C THR A 27 14.87 18.21 -7.75
N TYR A 28 13.60 17.79 -7.81
CA TYR A 28 12.45 18.59 -7.35
C TYR A 28 12.17 18.46 -5.84
N GLY A 29 13.10 17.88 -5.07
CA GLY A 29 13.03 17.86 -3.59
C GLY A 29 12.16 16.75 -2.99
N TYR A 30 11.69 15.81 -3.81
CA TYR A 30 10.99 14.61 -3.34
C TYR A 30 11.94 13.53 -2.80
N ASP A 31 13.25 13.77 -2.84
CA ASP A 31 14.27 12.89 -2.29
C ASP A 31 14.07 12.67 -0.78
N LYS A 32 13.61 13.68 -0.05
CA LYS A 32 13.29 13.59 1.37
C LYS A 32 12.24 12.53 1.66
N ILE A 33 11.20 12.45 0.82
CA ILE A 33 10.11 11.47 0.95
C ILE A 33 10.61 10.06 0.65
N LEU A 34 11.50 9.90 -0.33
CA LEU A 34 12.12 8.62 -0.65
C LEU A 34 13.12 8.15 0.43
N ARG A 35 13.84 9.08 1.07
CA ARG A 35 14.78 8.76 2.16
C ARG A 35 14.09 8.27 3.43
N VAL A 36 12.86 8.70 3.70
CA VAL A 36 12.09 8.28 4.88
C VAL A 36 11.28 6.99 4.64
N ALA A 37 11.26 6.49 3.40
CA ALA A 37 10.48 5.33 3.01
C ALA A 37 10.91 4.02 3.72
N GLY A 38 12.14 3.95 4.20
CA GLY A 38 12.66 2.74 4.82
C GLY A 38 14.13 2.82 5.22
N ARG A 39 14.57 1.93 6.11
CA ARG A 39 16.01 1.78 6.45
C ARG A 39 16.70 0.82 5.50
N HIS A 40 16.00 -0.22 5.09
CA HIS A 40 16.45 -1.20 4.10
C HIS A 40 15.62 -1.11 2.81
N PHE A 41 16.17 -1.58 1.69
CA PHE A 41 15.46 -1.55 0.42
C PHE A 41 14.13 -2.33 0.46
N ARG A 42 14.08 -3.42 1.24
CA ARG A 42 12.84 -4.13 1.58
C ARG A 42 11.74 -3.21 2.10
N ASP A 43 12.05 -2.37 3.09
CA ASP A 43 11.09 -1.45 3.70
C ASP A 43 10.52 -0.49 2.64
N PHE A 44 11.40 -0.02 1.74
CA PHE A 44 10.99 0.80 0.61
C PHE A 44 9.96 0.08 -0.28
N LEU A 45 10.21 -1.18 -0.65
CA LEU A 45 9.27 -1.98 -1.48
C LEU A 45 7.87 -2.07 -0.84
N HIS A 46 7.78 -2.25 0.48
CA HIS A 46 6.49 -2.27 1.19
C HIS A 46 5.83 -0.89 1.28
N SER A 47 6.61 0.18 1.22
CA SER A 47 6.13 1.55 1.40
C SER A 47 5.71 2.26 0.11
N ILE A 48 5.99 1.69 -1.09
CA ILE A 48 5.77 2.37 -2.39
C ILE A 48 4.34 2.92 -2.50
N ASP A 49 3.33 2.15 -2.12
CA ASP A 49 1.93 2.58 -2.18
C ASP A 49 1.62 3.74 -1.23
N GLN A 50 2.28 3.80 -0.06
CA GLN A 50 2.15 4.92 0.87
C GLN A 50 2.78 6.21 0.30
N LEU A 51 3.90 6.07 -0.41
CA LEU A 51 4.54 7.18 -1.11
C LEU A 51 3.62 7.72 -2.22
N HIS A 52 3.00 6.82 -2.99
CA HIS A 52 1.99 7.18 -3.99
C HIS A 52 0.75 7.84 -3.40
N ASP A 53 0.35 7.45 -2.19
CA ASP A 53 -0.73 8.13 -1.50
C ASP A 53 -0.34 9.56 -1.10
N SER A 54 0.87 9.75 -0.56
CA SER A 54 1.36 11.07 -0.16
C SER A 54 1.49 12.03 -1.35
N THR A 55 1.89 11.54 -2.52
CA THR A 55 2.05 12.36 -3.72
C THR A 55 0.71 12.75 -4.36
N ARG A 56 -0.39 12.06 -4.02
CA ARG A 56 -1.73 12.43 -4.49
C ARG A 56 -2.18 13.81 -4.00
N PHE A 57 -1.70 14.28 -2.85
CA PHE A 57 -2.02 15.63 -2.36
C PHE A 57 -1.50 16.71 -3.32
N SER A 58 -0.34 16.47 -3.94
CA SER A 58 0.22 17.34 -4.98
C SER A 58 -0.38 17.06 -6.37
N PHE A 59 -0.77 15.80 -6.63
CA PHE A 59 -1.32 15.35 -7.91
C PHE A 59 -2.68 14.64 -7.74
N PRO A 60 -3.79 15.38 -7.53
CA PRO A 60 -5.08 14.78 -7.15
C PRO A 60 -5.69 13.81 -8.18
N LYS A 61 -5.40 14.04 -9.46
CA LYS A 61 -5.87 13.22 -10.59
C LYS A 61 -4.96 12.01 -10.89
N MET A 62 -3.86 11.85 -10.16
CA MET A 62 -2.93 10.75 -10.38
C MET A 62 -3.60 9.42 -10.05
N LYS A 63 -3.62 8.52 -11.04
CA LYS A 63 -4.00 7.12 -10.85
C LYS A 63 -2.73 6.30 -10.61
N SER A 64 -2.40 6.12 -9.34
CA SER A 64 -1.21 5.35 -8.93
C SER A 64 -1.41 3.86 -9.17
N PRO A 65 -0.36 3.14 -9.59
CA PRO A 65 -0.38 1.68 -9.57
C PRO A 65 -0.37 1.15 -8.14
N LEU A 66 -0.72 -0.13 -7.98
CA LEU A 66 -0.63 -0.87 -6.73
C LEU A 66 0.67 -1.70 -6.71
N PHE A 67 1.42 -1.59 -5.62
CA PHE A 67 2.63 -2.35 -5.35
C PHE A 67 2.47 -3.19 -4.09
N HIS A 68 2.77 -4.48 -4.19
CA HIS A 68 2.66 -5.38 -3.06
C HIS A 68 3.73 -6.47 -3.07
N VAL A 69 4.30 -6.78 -1.92
CA VAL A 69 5.30 -7.83 -1.74
C VAL A 69 4.64 -9.05 -1.10
N THR A 70 4.78 -10.22 -1.71
CA THR A 70 4.16 -11.48 -1.27
C THR A 70 5.17 -12.42 -0.61
N ASP A 71 6.22 -12.79 -1.35
CA ASP A 71 7.26 -13.70 -0.88
C ASP A 71 8.56 -12.96 -0.62
N GLU A 72 9.21 -13.27 0.50
CA GLU A 72 10.50 -12.70 0.89
C GLU A 72 11.45 -13.78 1.42
N ASP A 73 12.70 -13.70 0.99
CA ASP A 73 13.79 -14.52 1.50
C ASP A 73 15.01 -13.65 1.83
N GLU A 74 16.13 -14.28 2.18
CA GLU A 74 17.36 -13.57 2.55
C GLU A 74 18.05 -12.89 1.35
N ASN A 75 17.69 -13.28 0.12
CA ASN A 75 18.31 -12.84 -1.13
C ASN A 75 17.38 -11.97 -1.99
N GLY A 76 16.20 -11.62 -1.50
CA GLY A 76 15.29 -10.76 -2.23
C GLY A 76 13.82 -10.90 -1.87
N ALA A 77 12.97 -10.43 -2.78
CA ALA A 77 11.53 -10.42 -2.62
C ALA A 77 10.79 -10.56 -3.97
N VAL A 78 9.53 -11.00 -3.92
CA VAL A 78 8.61 -11.03 -5.05
C VAL A 78 7.69 -9.81 -4.97
N LEU A 79 7.79 -8.93 -5.97
CA LEU A 79 7.04 -7.69 -6.06
C LEU A 79 5.96 -7.79 -7.13
N HIS A 80 4.71 -7.61 -6.74
CA HIS A 80 3.56 -7.52 -7.61
C HIS A 80 3.30 -6.05 -7.95
N TYR A 81 3.16 -5.77 -9.24
CA TYR A 81 2.71 -4.50 -9.78
C TYR A 81 1.38 -4.68 -10.48
N LYS A 82 0.35 -3.91 -10.08
CA LYS A 82 -0.94 -3.88 -10.77
C LYS A 82 -1.28 -2.46 -11.21
N SER A 83 -1.71 -2.32 -12.46
CA SER A 83 -2.01 -1.02 -13.06
C SER A 83 -2.99 -1.15 -14.21
N ARG A 84 -3.70 -0.06 -14.53
CA ARG A 84 -4.49 0.04 -15.77
C ARG A 84 -3.63 0.43 -16.99
N ARG A 85 -2.35 0.77 -16.77
CA ARG A 85 -1.41 1.20 -17.82
C ARG A 85 -0.59 0.00 -18.31
N ARG A 86 -0.39 -0.08 -19.62
CA ARG A 86 0.36 -1.16 -20.30
C ARG A 86 1.72 -0.65 -20.78
N GLY A 87 2.68 -1.56 -20.98
CA GLY A 87 3.99 -1.23 -21.55
C GLY A 87 4.98 -0.55 -20.60
N PHE A 88 4.69 -0.48 -19.29
CA PHE A 88 5.56 0.17 -18.30
C PHE A 88 6.49 -0.80 -17.55
N GLN A 89 6.57 -2.08 -17.97
CA GLN A 89 7.39 -3.10 -17.31
C GLN A 89 8.84 -2.65 -17.12
N ARG A 90 9.54 -2.32 -18.22
CA ARG A 90 10.94 -1.88 -18.17
C ARG A 90 11.13 -0.55 -17.48
N TYR A 91 10.15 0.35 -17.60
CA TYR A 91 10.14 1.62 -16.90
C TYR A 91 10.14 1.45 -15.37
N ILE A 92 9.42 0.45 -14.84
CA ILE A 92 9.43 0.12 -13.41
C ILE A 92 10.78 -0.48 -13.01
N VAL A 93 11.34 -1.37 -13.83
CA VAL A 93 12.67 -1.95 -13.59
C VAL A 93 13.73 -0.84 -13.43
N GLY A 94 13.74 0.14 -14.33
CA GLY A 94 14.67 1.28 -14.25
C GLY A 94 14.49 2.12 -12.99
N GLN A 95 13.25 2.37 -12.58
CA GLN A 95 12.96 3.10 -11.33
C GLN A 95 13.44 2.33 -10.10
N LEU A 96 13.15 1.02 -10.02
CA LEU A 96 13.58 0.18 -8.89
C LEU A 96 15.10 0.15 -8.76
N LYS A 97 15.81 -0.04 -9.88
CA LYS A 97 17.28 -0.06 -9.91
C LYS A 97 17.88 1.27 -9.46
N GLU A 98 17.38 2.39 -9.98
CA GLU A 98 17.89 3.71 -9.60
C GLU A 98 17.55 4.05 -8.14
N CYS A 99 16.36 3.70 -7.66
CA CYS A 99 16.00 3.89 -6.25
C CYS A 99 16.91 3.09 -5.30
N ALA A 100 17.14 1.81 -5.60
CA ALA A 100 18.03 0.97 -4.80
C ALA A 100 19.46 1.52 -4.76
N LEU A 101 19.99 1.88 -5.93
CA LEU A 101 21.36 2.39 -6.05
C LEU A 101 21.53 3.73 -5.34
N LYS A 102 20.59 4.66 -5.55
CA LYS A 102 20.72 6.05 -5.08
C LYS A 102 20.44 6.22 -3.58
N PHE A 103 19.41 5.54 -3.06
CA PHE A 103 18.96 5.75 -1.68
C PHE A 103 19.49 4.69 -0.72
N PHE A 104 19.70 3.46 -1.18
CA PHE A 104 20.12 2.33 -0.34
C PHE A 104 21.55 1.88 -0.62
N LYS A 105 22.19 2.41 -1.69
CA LYS A 105 23.54 2.01 -2.14
C LYS A 105 23.63 0.52 -2.47
N GLU A 106 22.51 -0.07 -2.89
CA GLU A 106 22.42 -1.48 -3.25
C GLU A 106 22.28 -1.64 -4.76
N LYS A 107 23.02 -2.61 -5.31
CA LYS A 107 22.81 -3.07 -6.68
C LYS A 107 21.84 -4.24 -6.62
N ILE A 108 20.73 -4.11 -7.35
CA ILE A 108 19.68 -5.12 -7.39
C ILE A 108 19.58 -5.74 -8.77
N LEU A 109 19.14 -6.99 -8.83
CA LEU A 109 18.71 -7.64 -10.06
C LEU A 109 17.19 -7.72 -10.06
N VAL A 110 16.57 -7.39 -11.19
CA VAL A 110 15.11 -7.46 -11.34
C VAL A 110 14.80 -8.36 -12.52
N CYS A 111 14.16 -9.48 -12.24
CA CYS A 111 13.70 -10.45 -13.23
C CYS A 111 12.18 -10.42 -13.29
N VAL A 112 11.62 -10.41 -14.50
CA VAL A 112 10.17 -10.56 -14.70
C VAL A 112 9.84 -12.05 -14.63
N ARG A 113 8.94 -12.42 -13.73
CA ARG A 113 8.41 -13.80 -13.61
C ARG A 113 7.16 -13.97 -14.45
N ASP A 114 6.19 -13.07 -14.27
CA ASP A 114 4.91 -13.10 -14.97
C ASP A 114 4.55 -11.72 -15.51
N ASP A 115 3.98 -11.70 -16.71
CA ASP A 115 3.36 -10.51 -17.33
C ASP A 115 1.95 -10.89 -17.80
N ILE A 116 0.97 -10.56 -16.98
CA ILE A 116 -0.45 -10.74 -17.29
C ILE A 116 -1.01 -9.37 -17.69
N SER A 117 -0.94 -9.08 -18.98
CA SER A 117 -1.46 -7.84 -19.56
C SER A 117 -2.74 -8.08 -20.35
N THR A 118 -3.88 -7.71 -19.76
CA THR A 118 -5.20 -7.72 -20.41
C THR A 118 -5.53 -6.33 -20.98
N ASN A 119 -6.71 -6.18 -21.58
CA ASN A 119 -7.20 -4.87 -22.02
C ASN A 119 -7.61 -3.96 -20.86
N GLU A 120 -7.92 -4.52 -19.69
CA GLU A 120 -8.43 -3.75 -18.54
C GLU A 120 -7.34 -3.45 -17.49
N TYR A 121 -6.42 -4.39 -17.30
CA TYR A 121 -5.33 -4.26 -16.35
C TYR A 121 -4.06 -5.01 -16.78
N THR A 122 -2.93 -4.54 -16.27
CA THR A 122 -1.63 -5.17 -16.31
C THR A 122 -1.24 -5.58 -14.90
N HIS A 123 -0.91 -6.85 -14.72
CA HIS A 123 -0.32 -7.40 -13.51
C HIS A 123 1.04 -8.01 -13.85
N LEU A 124 2.11 -7.38 -13.35
CA LEU A 124 3.48 -7.86 -13.47
C LEU A 124 3.94 -8.44 -12.14
N VAL A 125 4.66 -9.55 -12.20
CA VAL A 125 5.33 -10.17 -11.05
C VAL A 125 6.83 -10.10 -11.27
N PHE A 126 7.52 -9.39 -10.41
CA PHE A 126 8.98 -9.25 -10.44
C PHE A 126 9.60 -10.07 -9.32
N ARG A 127 10.66 -10.80 -9.64
CA ARG A 127 11.65 -11.21 -8.63
C ARG A 127 12.71 -10.11 -8.53
N VAL A 128 12.89 -9.57 -7.33
CA VAL A 128 13.87 -8.54 -7.04
C VAL A 128 14.91 -9.13 -6.11
N ASP A 129 16.12 -9.36 -6.61
CA ASP A 129 17.23 -9.90 -5.83
C ASP A 129 18.08 -8.76 -5.24
N PHE A 130 18.24 -8.80 -3.92
CA PHE A 130 19.00 -7.85 -3.12
C PHE A 130 19.37 -8.47 -1.76
N ASN A 131 20.30 -7.87 -1.02
CA ASN A 131 20.70 -8.41 0.27
C ASN A 131 19.65 -8.10 1.35
N ASN A 132 18.78 -9.06 1.64
CA ASN A 132 17.72 -8.92 2.64
C ASN A 132 18.07 -9.61 3.99
N PHE A 133 19.29 -10.17 4.13
CA PHE A 133 19.69 -10.96 5.29
C PHE A 133 19.57 -10.18 6.61
N THR A 134 20.05 -8.93 6.65
CA THR A 134 20.01 -8.09 7.86
C THR A 134 18.58 -7.78 8.29
N ALA A 135 17.70 -7.41 7.36
CA ALA A 135 16.31 -7.12 7.69
C ALA A 135 15.57 -8.39 8.18
N ARG A 136 15.84 -9.55 7.56
CA ARG A 136 15.25 -10.85 7.95
C ARG A 136 15.77 -11.37 9.29
N SER A 137 17.05 -11.15 9.61
CA SER A 137 17.61 -11.51 10.92
C SER A 137 17.01 -10.67 12.04
N ILE A 138 16.83 -9.37 11.82
CA ILE A 138 16.13 -8.48 12.77
C ILE A 138 14.67 -8.93 12.95
N GLU A 139 13.94 -9.19 11.86
CA GLU A 139 12.55 -9.67 11.92
C GLU A 139 12.43 -10.99 12.70
N ARG A 140 13.30 -11.97 12.44
CA ARG A 140 13.34 -13.23 13.20
C ARG A 140 13.58 -13.00 14.69
N ARG A 141 14.49 -12.10 15.04
CA ARG A 141 14.76 -11.76 16.45
C ARG A 141 13.56 -11.10 17.12
N LEU A 142 12.83 -10.24 16.42
CA LEU A 142 11.61 -9.61 16.92
C LEU A 142 10.48 -10.63 17.12
N MET A 143 10.33 -11.57 16.18
CA MET A 143 9.35 -12.67 16.28
C MET A 143 9.65 -13.65 17.43
N GLN A 144 10.93 -13.78 17.82
CA GLN A 144 11.37 -14.55 18.98
C GLN A 144 11.38 -13.73 20.28
N GLY A 145 10.82 -12.52 20.26
CA GLY A 145 10.71 -11.65 21.42
C GLY A 145 9.88 -12.27 22.56
N PRO A 146 9.90 -11.65 23.75
CA PRO A 146 9.14 -12.14 24.90
C PRO A 146 7.64 -12.23 24.55
N LYS A 147 7.00 -13.31 24.99
CA LYS A 147 5.54 -13.46 24.85
C LYS A 147 4.87 -12.27 25.53
N LEU A 148 4.09 -11.51 24.77
CA LEU A 148 3.29 -10.42 25.31
C LEU A 148 2.22 -11.00 26.25
N HIS A 149 1.91 -10.26 27.31
CA HIS A 149 0.81 -10.62 28.21
C HIS A 149 -0.53 -10.53 27.48
N ASN A 150 -1.45 -11.43 27.81
CA ASN A 150 -2.79 -11.43 27.25
C ASN A 150 -3.52 -10.14 27.63
N VAL A 151 -4.12 -9.47 26.64
CA VAL A 151 -4.97 -8.29 26.83
C VAL A 151 -6.42 -8.71 26.66
N THR A 152 -7.31 -8.27 27.56
CA THR A 152 -8.75 -8.53 27.40
C THR A 152 -9.32 -7.76 26.20
N SER A 153 -10.37 -8.29 25.57
CA SER A 153 -11.05 -7.59 24.48
C SER A 153 -11.56 -6.20 24.91
N ALA A 154 -12.06 -6.07 26.15
CA ALA A 154 -12.50 -4.80 26.71
C ALA A 154 -11.38 -3.76 26.73
N THR A 155 -10.19 -4.13 27.22
CA THR A 155 -9.01 -3.25 27.23
C THR A 155 -8.56 -2.90 25.80
N PHE A 156 -8.55 -3.88 24.89
CA PHE A 156 -8.18 -3.64 23.49
C PHE A 156 -9.05 -2.56 22.82
N PHE A 157 -10.38 -2.64 22.97
CA PHE A 157 -11.29 -1.66 22.35
C PHE A 157 -11.32 -0.29 23.05
N GLN A 158 -10.87 -0.21 24.30
CA GLN A 158 -10.61 1.08 24.95
C GLN A 158 -9.40 1.78 24.33
N VAL A 159 -8.34 1.03 24.00
CA VAL A 159 -7.12 1.57 23.38
C VAL A 159 -7.33 1.87 21.89
N PHE A 160 -8.11 1.05 21.18
CA PHE A 160 -8.39 1.21 19.75
C PHE A 160 -9.87 1.53 19.49
N PRO A 161 -10.33 2.77 19.76
CA PRO A 161 -11.73 3.15 19.67
C PRO A 161 -12.27 3.17 18.23
N PHE A 162 -11.37 3.19 17.24
CA PHE A 162 -11.68 3.11 15.81
C PHE A 162 -11.37 1.73 15.17
N ALA A 163 -11.32 0.66 15.96
CA ALA A 163 -11.14 -0.69 15.43
C ALA A 163 -12.44 -1.27 14.84
N ILE A 164 -12.30 -2.02 13.75
CA ILE A 164 -13.35 -2.88 13.19
C ILE A 164 -12.80 -4.31 13.17
N VAL A 165 -13.54 -5.24 13.75
CA VAL A 165 -13.18 -6.67 13.76
C VAL A 165 -14.12 -7.41 12.82
N LEU A 166 -13.52 -8.19 11.92
CA LEU A 166 -14.22 -8.94 10.89
C LEU A 166 -14.04 -10.44 11.08
N ASP A 167 -15.04 -11.24 10.70
CA ASP A 167 -14.90 -12.68 10.55
C ASP A 167 -14.34 -13.06 9.16
N HIS A 168 -14.12 -14.35 8.95
CA HIS A 168 -13.63 -14.90 7.66
C HIS A 168 -14.58 -14.65 6.48
N GLN A 169 -15.84 -14.29 6.72
CA GLN A 169 -16.81 -13.92 5.69
C GLN A 169 -16.90 -12.39 5.53
N LEU A 170 -15.93 -11.64 6.06
CA LEU A 170 -15.89 -10.18 6.07
C LEU A 170 -17.15 -9.56 6.70
N ARG A 171 -17.75 -10.21 7.69
CA ARG A 171 -18.85 -9.66 8.49
C ARG A 171 -18.33 -8.97 9.73
N ILE A 172 -18.99 -7.89 10.12
CA ILE A 172 -18.62 -7.08 11.27
C ILE A 172 -18.95 -7.85 12.56
N VAL A 173 -17.93 -8.28 13.30
CA VAL A 173 -18.09 -8.96 14.59
C VAL A 173 -18.09 -7.96 15.74
N HIS A 174 -17.14 -7.02 15.71
CA HIS A 174 -17.00 -6.00 16.75
C HIS A 174 -16.60 -4.65 16.19
N LEU A 175 -17.01 -3.59 16.89
CA LEU A 175 -16.64 -2.22 16.59
C LEU A 175 -16.18 -1.52 17.87
N GLY A 176 -15.11 -0.74 17.75
CA GLY A 176 -14.67 0.18 18.79
C GLY A 176 -15.76 1.22 19.11
N THR A 177 -15.69 1.77 20.32
CA THR A 177 -16.72 2.66 20.85
C THR A 177 -16.89 3.94 20.02
N ALA A 178 -15.80 4.53 19.52
CA ALA A 178 -15.90 5.73 18.69
C ALA A 178 -16.57 5.44 17.34
N ILE A 179 -16.29 4.28 16.71
CA ILE A 179 -17.00 3.90 15.48
C ILE A 179 -18.48 3.68 15.74
N LYS A 180 -18.87 3.01 16.84
CA LYS A 180 -20.29 2.85 17.17
C LYS A 180 -21.00 4.20 17.33
N ASN A 181 -20.35 5.16 17.96
CA ASN A 181 -20.93 6.45 18.31
C ASN A 181 -21.07 7.44 17.12
N ILE A 182 -20.37 7.22 16.01
CA ILE A 182 -20.53 8.06 14.81
C ILE A 182 -21.72 7.64 13.95
N PHE A 183 -22.36 6.50 14.21
CA PHE A 183 -23.59 6.10 13.55
C PHE A 183 -24.82 6.48 14.36
N PRO A 184 -25.99 6.72 13.71
CA PRO A 184 -27.24 6.99 14.41
C PRO A 184 -27.56 5.93 15.46
N VAL A 185 -28.12 6.38 16.59
CA VAL A 185 -28.58 5.50 17.67
C VAL A 185 -29.55 4.46 17.11
N GLY A 186 -29.35 3.19 17.44
CA GLY A 186 -30.14 2.07 16.93
C GLY A 186 -29.62 1.45 15.63
N THR A 187 -28.56 2.00 15.01
CA THR A 187 -27.94 1.37 13.84
C THR A 187 -27.27 0.06 14.24
N VAL A 188 -27.81 -1.06 13.77
CA VAL A 188 -27.22 -2.39 13.97
C VAL A 188 -26.20 -2.65 12.86
N LEU A 189 -24.92 -2.75 13.25
CA LEU A 189 -23.80 -3.00 12.34
C LEU A 189 -23.22 -4.41 12.51
N SER A 190 -23.23 -4.95 13.72
CA SER A 190 -22.74 -6.30 14.00
C SER A 190 -23.53 -7.35 13.22
N GLY A 191 -22.84 -8.33 12.66
CA GLY A 191 -23.38 -9.41 11.83
C GLY A 191 -23.56 -9.04 10.35
N ARG A 192 -23.52 -7.77 9.98
CA ARG A 192 -23.64 -7.34 8.58
C ARG A 192 -22.33 -7.55 7.81
N ALA A 193 -22.42 -7.80 6.50
CA ALA A 193 -21.26 -7.82 5.64
C ALA A 193 -20.62 -6.42 5.60
N LEU A 194 -19.29 -6.35 5.60
CA LEU A 194 -18.55 -5.09 5.56
C LEU A 194 -18.96 -4.26 4.34
N GLU A 195 -19.12 -4.90 3.19
CA GLU A 195 -19.50 -4.25 1.94
C GLU A 195 -20.93 -3.67 1.95
N ASP A 196 -21.83 -4.15 2.79
CA ASP A 196 -23.19 -3.58 2.90
C ASP A 196 -23.18 -2.23 3.64
N VAL A 197 -22.21 -2.05 4.53
CA VAL A 197 -22.10 -0.87 5.40
C VAL A 197 -21.08 0.12 4.85
N PHE A 198 -20.00 -0.38 4.26
CA PHE A 198 -18.86 0.40 3.81
C PHE A 198 -18.56 0.14 2.33
N ARG A 199 -18.06 1.18 1.65
CA ARG A 199 -17.47 1.10 0.33
C ARG A 199 -15.96 1.07 0.48
N LEU A 200 -15.30 0.10 -0.13
CA LEU A 200 -13.84 0.12 -0.25
C LEU A 200 -13.43 1.21 -1.24
N ILE A 201 -12.67 2.19 -0.76
CA ILE A 201 -12.10 3.25 -1.58
C ILE A 201 -10.71 2.85 -2.06
N ARG A 202 -9.94 2.15 -1.21
CA ARG A 202 -8.62 1.62 -1.55
C ARG A 202 -8.26 0.36 -0.77
N PRO A 203 -7.47 -0.54 -1.37
CA PRO A 203 -7.08 -0.54 -2.79
C PRO A 203 -8.27 -0.85 -3.72
N ASP A 204 -8.14 -0.57 -5.02
CA ASP A 204 -9.19 -0.86 -6.03
C ASP A 204 -9.22 -2.37 -6.33
N ILE A 205 -9.73 -3.14 -5.37
CA ILE A 205 -9.82 -4.61 -5.40
C ILE A 205 -11.20 -5.07 -4.93
N THR A 206 -11.58 -6.29 -5.30
CA THR A 206 -12.72 -6.97 -4.69
C THR A 206 -12.41 -7.32 -3.24
N LEU A 207 -13.38 -7.08 -2.34
CA LEU A 207 -13.29 -7.46 -0.93
C LEU A 207 -13.51 -8.98 -0.79
N GLU A 208 -12.41 -9.72 -0.73
CA GLU A 208 -12.38 -11.15 -0.41
C GLU A 208 -11.38 -11.37 0.72
N TRP A 209 -11.66 -12.31 1.64
CA TRP A 209 -10.83 -12.53 2.83
C TRP A 209 -9.36 -12.78 2.47
N ASP A 210 -9.09 -13.64 1.50
CA ASP A 210 -7.73 -13.97 1.08
C ASP A 210 -6.99 -12.77 0.48
N LYS A 211 -7.69 -11.90 -0.25
CA LYS A 211 -7.13 -10.65 -0.78
C LYS A 211 -6.84 -9.66 0.35
N VAL A 212 -7.74 -9.54 1.33
CA VAL A 212 -7.50 -8.69 2.51
C VAL A 212 -6.30 -9.19 3.29
N LEU A 213 -6.12 -10.50 3.46
CA LEU A 213 -4.93 -11.05 4.12
C LEU A 213 -3.65 -10.84 3.31
N SER A 214 -3.69 -11.07 2.00
CA SER A 214 -2.51 -10.87 1.16
C SER A 214 -2.06 -9.41 1.22
N TYR A 215 -2.97 -8.46 1.00
CA TYR A 215 -2.63 -7.04 0.92
C TYR A 215 -2.53 -6.35 2.29
N GLY A 216 -3.22 -6.86 3.31
CA GLY A 216 -3.44 -6.21 4.62
C GLY A 216 -2.20 -5.95 5.45
N ARG A 217 -1.10 -6.65 5.18
CA ARG A 217 0.13 -6.49 5.96
C ARG A 217 0.84 -5.15 5.69
N HIS A 218 0.69 -4.60 4.48
CA HIS A 218 1.48 -3.43 4.05
C HIS A 218 0.69 -2.38 3.27
N ILE A 219 -0.51 -2.71 2.77
CA ILE A 219 -1.37 -1.77 2.06
C ILE A 219 -2.40 -1.17 3.01
N VAL A 220 -2.59 0.15 2.90
CA VAL A 220 -3.59 0.89 3.67
C VAL A 220 -4.96 0.71 3.03
N PHE A 221 -5.89 0.14 3.78
CA PHE A 221 -7.29 0.05 3.40
C PHE A 221 -8.03 1.33 3.79
N VAL A 222 -8.72 1.92 2.83
CA VAL A 222 -9.56 3.09 3.07
C VAL A 222 -10.99 2.71 2.76
N ILE A 223 -11.85 2.87 3.75
CA ILE A 223 -13.27 2.57 3.64
C ILE A 223 -14.10 3.83 3.89
N GLU A 224 -15.22 3.93 3.20
CA GLU A 224 -16.18 5.03 3.30
C GLU A 224 -17.53 4.48 3.73
N SER A 225 -18.19 5.13 4.69
CA SER A 225 -19.51 4.71 5.12
C SER A 225 -20.54 4.92 4.02
N LYS A 226 -21.36 3.90 3.72
CA LYS A 226 -22.56 4.03 2.88
C LYS A 226 -23.75 4.59 3.68
N ILE A 227 -23.70 4.46 5.00
CA ILE A 227 -24.74 4.95 5.91
C ILE A 227 -24.38 6.37 6.35
N PRO A 228 -25.33 7.31 6.36
CA PRO A 228 -25.11 8.65 6.91
C PRO A 228 -24.62 8.60 8.36
N LEU A 229 -23.57 9.37 8.64
CA LEU A 229 -22.99 9.48 9.98
C LEU A 229 -23.65 10.61 10.77
N CYS A 230 -23.62 10.54 12.10
CA CYS A 230 -24.06 11.60 12.97
C CYS A 230 -23.19 12.85 12.79
N THR A 231 -23.79 13.96 12.39
CA THR A 231 -23.16 15.28 12.36
C THR A 231 -23.28 15.94 13.73
N ASN A 232 -22.42 15.58 14.69
CA ASN A 232 -22.34 16.32 15.96
C ASN A 232 -21.18 17.33 15.92
N PRO A 233 -21.45 18.66 15.93
CA PRO A 233 -20.41 19.70 15.91
C PRO A 233 -19.46 19.67 17.12
N SER A 234 -19.86 19.03 18.22
CA SER A 234 -19.16 19.10 19.51
C SER A 234 -18.04 18.07 19.69
N ALA A 235 -17.86 17.13 18.76
CA ALA A 235 -16.81 16.10 18.82
C ALA A 235 -15.62 16.35 17.87
N VAL A 236 -15.69 17.41 17.05
CA VAL A 236 -14.65 17.73 16.06
C VAL A 236 -13.98 19.05 16.43
N GLY A 237 -13.17 19.00 17.49
CA GLY A 237 -12.15 20.02 17.78
C GLY A 237 -11.02 19.94 16.74
N ARG A 238 -11.32 20.31 15.49
CA ARG A 238 -10.43 20.79 14.42
C ARG A 238 -11.23 20.73 13.13
N LYS A 239 -11.62 21.90 12.62
CA LYS A 239 -12.25 22.08 11.30
C LYS A 239 -11.42 21.31 10.25
N PHE A 240 -11.92 20.17 9.80
CA PHE A 240 -11.61 19.64 8.49
C PHE A 240 -12.77 20.02 7.57
N GLY A 241 -12.42 20.75 6.51
CA GLY A 241 -13.38 21.24 5.53
C GLY A 241 -14.25 20.12 4.97
N SER A 242 -15.49 20.48 4.67
CA SER A 242 -16.56 19.63 4.18
C SER A 242 -16.18 18.84 2.93
N ASN A 243 -16.33 17.51 3.03
CA ASN A 243 -17.00 16.58 2.11
C ASN A 243 -16.26 15.23 2.05
N ASN A 244 -17.01 14.16 2.40
CA ASN A 244 -16.63 12.76 2.56
C ASN A 244 -15.77 12.41 3.79
N THR A 245 -16.43 11.87 4.82
CA THR A 245 -15.80 11.25 5.98
C THR A 245 -15.19 9.90 5.59
N GLN A 246 -13.94 9.93 5.13
CA GLN A 246 -13.13 8.72 4.94
C GLN A 246 -12.61 8.23 6.28
N ILE A 247 -12.90 6.97 6.62
CA ILE A 247 -12.30 6.32 7.79
C ILE A 247 -11.04 5.61 7.28
N ARG A 248 -9.88 6.13 7.69
CA ARG A 248 -8.58 5.56 7.37
C ARG A 248 -8.20 4.59 8.48
N LEU A 249 -8.28 3.29 8.20
CA LEU A 249 -7.75 2.26 9.09
C LEU A 249 -6.25 2.13 8.79
N LYS A 250 -5.43 2.24 9.84
CA LYS A 250 -3.99 1.95 9.78
C LYS A 250 -3.76 0.50 10.12
#